data_AF-A0A8J3TDP0-F1
#
_entry.id   AF-A0A8J3TDP0-F1
#
_cell.length_a   1.000
_cell.length_b   1.000
_cell.length_c   1.000
_cell.angle_alpha   90.00
_cell.angle_beta   90.00
_cell.angle_gamma   90.00
#
_symmetry.space_group_name_H-M   'P 1'
#
loop_
_entity.id
_entity.type
_entity.pdbx_description
1 polymer ?
#
loop_
_entity_poly.entity_id
_entity_poly.type
_entity_poly.pdbx_seq_one_letter_code
_entity_poly.pdbx_strand_id
1 'polypeptide(L)'
;MAGPADPCDQQAITWCVALELDPGSDHTIDRPAGYAFWRSYQASHWPGPRLGWVTQEPETGKPLRRPLFGVDGEQDLWTFRRIRYGRHVNPPVNDVTLVNWPQIDYWLSPVTGVSTEERATGLARARDLTRSFVYWLQTEAPRPGGGAGYPMLRPCGDPLGTTDGLAAAPYIREARRIRAERTVLEQHVGVDARPGADGAEQCLDNAALVHGAVALRDLVERQGQVFKWRKRRFRSGTGRTRTHLSSPCVVAYPISRLADMA
;
A
#
# COMPACT_ATOMS: atom_id res chain seq x y z
N MET A 1 -4.30 -25.38 -0.90
CA MET A 1 -2.90 -25.85 -0.97
C MET A 1 -2.75 -27.06 -0.07
N ALA A 2 -2.07 -28.12 -0.52
CA ALA A 2 -1.77 -29.27 0.31
C ALA A 2 -0.35 -29.14 0.85
N GLY A 3 -0.17 -29.26 2.18
CA GLY A 3 1.13 -29.17 2.83
C GLY A 3 1.02 -28.87 4.34
N PRO A 4 2.07 -29.13 5.13
CA PRO A 4 2.13 -28.68 6.51
C PRO A 4 2.11 -27.15 6.56
N ALA A 5 1.54 -26.58 7.63
CA ALA A 5 1.56 -25.13 7.84
C ALA A 5 3.02 -24.64 7.97
N ASP A 6 3.36 -23.59 7.23
CA ASP A 6 4.67 -22.95 7.34
C ASP A 6 4.57 -21.74 8.29
N PRO A 7 5.18 -21.79 9.48
CA PRO A 7 5.18 -20.68 10.41
C PRO A 7 6.04 -19.49 9.92
N CYS A 8 6.79 -19.59 8.83
CA CYS A 8 7.53 -18.47 8.27
C CYS A 8 6.82 -17.84 7.07
N ASP A 9 5.73 -18.43 6.56
CA ASP A 9 4.91 -17.83 5.52
C ASP A 9 4.14 -16.64 6.11
N GLN A 10 4.49 -15.44 5.66
CA GLN A 10 4.01 -14.16 6.16
C GLN A 10 3.71 -13.24 4.99
N GLN A 11 2.69 -12.40 5.14
CA GLN A 11 2.48 -11.34 4.17
C GLN A 11 3.68 -10.40 4.12
N ALA A 12 3.98 -9.91 2.91
CA ALA A 12 5.02 -8.92 2.70
C ALA A 12 4.76 -7.66 3.56
N ILE A 13 5.83 -7.08 4.11
CA ILE A 13 5.77 -5.82 4.83
C ILE A 13 6.14 -4.66 3.91
N THR A 14 5.67 -3.46 4.23
CA THR A 14 5.96 -2.27 3.42
C THR A 14 6.51 -1.17 4.31
N TRP A 15 7.68 -0.60 3.98
CA TRP A 15 8.12 0.63 4.63
C TRP A 15 7.69 1.82 3.76
N CYS A 16 6.56 2.45 4.09
CA CYS A 16 6.01 3.51 3.26
C CYS A 16 6.93 4.75 3.21
N VAL A 17 6.88 5.51 2.12
CA VAL A 17 7.54 6.81 1.97
C VAL A 17 6.55 7.80 1.36
N ALA A 18 6.57 9.05 1.82
CA ALA A 18 5.79 10.12 1.18
C ALA A 18 6.70 10.87 0.21
N LEU A 19 6.21 11.12 -1.01
CA LEU A 19 6.92 11.86 -2.05
C LEU A 19 6.15 13.11 -2.40
N GLU A 20 6.82 14.25 -2.31
CA GLU A 20 6.34 15.53 -2.80
C GLU A 20 6.83 15.77 -4.23
N LEU A 21 5.97 16.34 -5.08
CA LEU A 21 6.34 16.76 -6.43
C LEU A 21 6.73 18.23 -6.41
N ASP A 22 8.02 18.51 -6.62
CA ASP A 22 8.59 19.87 -6.60
C ASP A 22 9.23 20.22 -7.96
N PRO A 23 8.43 20.63 -8.97
CA PRO A 23 8.90 20.78 -10.34
C PRO A 23 10.05 21.79 -10.48
N GLY A 24 11.09 21.40 -11.23
CA GLY A 24 12.26 22.25 -11.48
C GLY A 24 13.41 22.07 -10.48
N SER A 25 13.18 21.34 -9.39
CA SER A 25 14.21 20.99 -8.41
C SER A 25 14.83 19.61 -8.67
N ASP A 26 15.99 19.38 -8.05
CA ASP A 26 16.63 18.06 -7.98
C ASP A 26 16.80 17.65 -6.51
N HIS A 27 16.10 16.59 -6.13
CA HIS A 27 16.07 16.00 -4.79
C HIS A 27 16.63 14.58 -4.78
N THR A 28 17.43 14.23 -5.79
CA THR A 28 18.03 12.89 -5.94
C THR A 28 18.80 12.51 -4.67
N ILE A 29 18.40 11.39 -4.04
CA ILE A 29 19.05 10.91 -2.81
C ILE A 29 20.37 10.21 -3.12
N ASP A 30 21.21 10.05 -2.11
CA ASP A 30 22.38 9.17 -2.21
C ASP A 30 21.97 7.75 -2.59
N ARG A 31 22.75 7.15 -3.49
CA ARG A 31 22.54 5.77 -3.94
C ARG A 31 22.54 4.80 -2.74
N PRO A 32 21.42 4.10 -2.48
CA PRO A 32 21.34 3.14 -1.37
C PRO A 32 22.34 1.98 -1.53
N ALA A 33 22.85 1.47 -0.42
CA ALA A 33 23.84 0.39 -0.42
C ALA A 33 23.33 -0.88 -1.12
N GLY A 34 22.05 -1.26 -0.90
CA GLY A 34 21.46 -2.41 -1.56
C GLY A 34 20.91 -2.14 -2.96
N TYR A 35 21.10 -0.94 -3.52
CA TYR A 35 20.50 -0.56 -4.80
C TYR A 35 20.87 -1.53 -5.94
N ALA A 36 22.14 -1.94 -6.02
CA ALA A 36 22.59 -2.87 -7.05
C ALA A 36 21.81 -4.19 -7.01
N PHE A 37 21.57 -4.73 -5.82
CA PHE A 37 20.77 -5.93 -5.63
C PHE A 37 19.31 -5.71 -6.07
N TRP A 38 18.66 -4.66 -5.58
CA TRP A 38 17.24 -4.41 -5.87
C TRP A 38 16.98 -4.08 -7.33
N ARG A 39 17.93 -3.41 -7.98
CA ARG A 39 17.87 -3.07 -9.40
C ARG A 39 17.88 -4.30 -10.32
N SER A 40 18.56 -5.37 -9.90
CA SER A 40 18.57 -6.66 -10.59
C SER A 40 17.55 -7.66 -10.06
N TYR A 41 16.93 -7.40 -8.91
CA TYR A 41 16.05 -8.37 -8.26
C TYR A 41 14.74 -8.54 -9.05
N GLN A 42 14.44 -9.79 -9.38
CA GLN A 42 13.18 -10.23 -9.98
C GLN A 42 12.79 -11.55 -9.32
N ALA A 43 11.64 -11.55 -8.64
CA ALA A 43 11.09 -12.78 -8.08
C ALA A 43 10.46 -13.63 -9.19
N SER A 44 10.54 -14.96 -9.10
CA SER A 44 9.97 -15.88 -10.09
C SER A 44 8.46 -15.72 -10.27
N HIS A 45 7.76 -15.34 -9.20
CA HIS A 45 6.32 -15.10 -9.17
C HIS A 45 5.93 -13.64 -9.47
N TRP A 46 6.88 -12.78 -9.87
CA TRP A 46 6.64 -11.37 -10.21
C TRP A 46 6.89 -11.14 -11.71
N PRO A 47 6.04 -10.37 -12.42
CA PRO A 47 6.02 -10.34 -13.89
C PRO A 47 7.16 -9.55 -14.54
N GLY A 48 8.12 -9.06 -13.78
CA GLY A 48 9.26 -8.28 -14.27
C GLY A 48 10.25 -7.93 -13.17
N PRO A 49 11.12 -6.93 -13.37
CA PRO A 49 11.98 -6.42 -12.30
C PRO A 49 11.16 -5.86 -11.13
N ARG A 50 11.68 -5.97 -9.90
CA ARG A 50 11.10 -5.37 -8.70
C ARG A 50 10.93 -3.86 -8.85
N LEU A 51 11.98 -3.19 -9.31
CA LEU A 51 11.99 -1.76 -9.61
C LEU A 51 11.56 -1.59 -11.07
N GLY A 52 10.26 -1.38 -11.27
CA GLY A 52 9.66 -1.29 -12.60
C GLY A 52 8.19 -0.91 -12.56
N TRP A 53 7.62 -0.71 -13.76
CA TRP A 53 6.21 -0.34 -13.94
C TRP A 53 5.26 -1.53 -14.06
N VAL A 54 5.77 -2.73 -14.31
CA VAL A 54 4.92 -3.92 -14.47
C VAL A 54 4.76 -4.59 -13.11
N THR A 55 3.52 -4.69 -12.68
CA THR A 55 3.06 -5.31 -11.43
C THR A 55 2.02 -6.38 -11.74
N GLN A 56 1.31 -6.91 -10.76
CA GLN A 56 0.18 -7.83 -10.97
C GLN A 56 -1.16 -7.16 -10.65
N GLU A 57 -2.16 -7.42 -11.49
CA GLU A 57 -3.55 -7.13 -11.16
C GLU A 57 -4.03 -8.09 -10.05
N PRO A 58 -4.44 -7.60 -8.88
CA PRO A 58 -4.78 -8.46 -7.73
C PRO A 58 -5.87 -9.49 -8.03
N GLU A 59 -6.85 -9.12 -8.85
CA GLU A 59 -8.05 -9.93 -9.11
C GLU A 59 -7.78 -11.05 -10.12
N THR A 60 -6.85 -10.84 -11.07
CA THR A 60 -6.62 -11.78 -12.18
C THR A 60 -5.22 -12.40 -12.18
N GLY A 61 -4.30 -11.85 -11.40
CA GLY A 61 -2.88 -12.22 -11.41
C GLY A 61 -2.13 -11.82 -12.69
N LYS A 62 -2.80 -11.18 -13.66
CA LYS A 62 -2.19 -10.83 -14.94
C LYS A 62 -1.23 -9.65 -14.77
N PRO A 63 -0.20 -9.53 -15.63
CA PRO A 63 0.66 -8.36 -15.65
C PRO A 63 -0.14 -7.06 -15.85
N LEU A 64 0.10 -6.08 -14.97
CA LEU A 64 -0.52 -4.76 -15.01
C LEU A 64 0.57 -3.68 -14.99
N ARG A 65 0.62 -2.88 -16.04
CA ARG A 65 1.51 -1.71 -16.10
C ARG A 65 0.90 -0.55 -15.32
N ARG A 66 1.67 0.03 -14.39
CA ARG A 66 1.32 1.21 -13.61
C ARG A 66 2.49 2.20 -13.58
N PRO A 67 2.52 3.20 -14.47
CA PRO A 67 3.57 4.23 -14.44
C PRO A 67 3.34 5.20 -13.29
N LEU A 68 4.35 6.04 -12.99
CA LEU A 68 4.19 7.11 -12.01
C LEU A 68 3.14 8.14 -12.45
N PHE A 69 3.24 8.60 -13.70
CA PHE A 69 2.26 9.46 -14.36
C PHE A 69 1.77 8.75 -15.61
N GLY A 70 0.47 8.52 -15.70
CA GLY A 70 -0.17 7.80 -16.79
C GLY A 70 -0.53 8.72 -17.95
N VAL A 71 -0.71 8.12 -19.13
CA VAL A 71 -1.42 8.77 -20.25
C VAL A 71 -2.91 8.46 -20.15
N ASP A 72 -3.74 9.14 -20.94
CA ASP A 72 -5.20 9.04 -20.87
C ASP A 72 -5.70 7.58 -20.85
N GLY A 73 -6.44 7.23 -19.80
CA GLY A 73 -7.01 5.89 -19.58
C GLY A 73 -6.17 4.96 -18.71
N GLU A 74 -4.92 5.29 -18.39
CA GLU A 74 -4.08 4.49 -17.48
C GLU A 74 -4.31 4.82 -16.00
N GLN A 75 -4.22 3.81 -15.13
CA GLN A 75 -4.21 4.01 -13.68
C GLN A 75 -2.78 4.26 -13.19
N ASP A 76 -2.42 5.52 -12.98
CA ASP A 76 -1.09 5.92 -12.53
C ASP A 76 -0.90 5.76 -11.01
N LEU A 77 0.35 5.69 -10.56
CA LEU A 77 0.70 5.51 -9.15
C LEU A 77 0.61 6.81 -8.35
N TRP A 78 0.85 7.97 -8.99
CA TRP A 78 0.83 9.27 -8.33
C TRP A 78 -0.56 9.59 -7.77
N THR A 79 -1.59 9.53 -8.61
CA THR A 79 -2.97 9.86 -8.26
C THR A 79 -3.62 8.77 -7.41
N PHE A 80 -3.25 7.51 -7.61
CA PHE A 80 -3.81 6.37 -6.88
C PHE A 80 -3.68 6.48 -5.35
N ARG A 81 -2.57 7.04 -4.85
CA ARG A 81 -2.34 7.29 -3.42
C ARG A 81 -1.95 8.74 -3.14
N ARG A 82 -2.47 9.71 -3.92
CA ARG A 82 -2.23 11.12 -3.62
C ARG A 82 -2.92 11.51 -2.31
N ILE A 83 -2.12 11.91 -1.33
CA ILE A 83 -2.56 12.25 0.03
C ILE A 83 -2.71 13.77 0.21
N ARG A 84 -2.04 14.57 -0.63
CA ARG A 84 -2.20 16.01 -0.66
C ARG A 84 -2.31 16.47 -2.10
N TYR A 85 -3.44 17.13 -2.42
CA TYR A 85 -3.56 17.91 -3.63
C TYR A 85 -3.34 19.39 -3.27
N GLY A 86 -2.19 19.91 -3.63
CA GLY A 86 -1.68 21.16 -3.11
C GLY A 86 -2.48 22.40 -3.53
N ARG A 87 -3.24 22.31 -4.63
CA ARG A 87 -4.15 23.39 -5.08
C ARG A 87 -5.38 23.58 -4.19
N HIS A 88 -5.67 22.66 -3.26
CA HIS A 88 -6.73 22.84 -2.26
C HIS A 88 -6.24 23.58 -1.00
N VAL A 89 -4.94 23.87 -0.89
CA VAL A 89 -4.35 24.59 0.24
C VAL A 89 -4.17 26.06 -0.14
N ASN A 90 -4.33 26.98 0.82
CA ASN A 90 -4.07 28.41 0.64
C ASN A 90 -3.01 28.90 1.65
N PRO A 91 -1.85 29.41 1.21
CA PRO A 91 -1.41 29.46 -0.19
C PRO A 91 -1.21 28.05 -0.79
N PRO A 92 -1.26 27.89 -2.12
CA PRO A 92 -1.01 26.60 -2.76
C PRO A 92 0.36 26.03 -2.37
N VAL A 93 0.39 24.72 -2.16
CA VAL A 93 1.61 23.96 -1.86
C VAL A 93 1.84 22.86 -2.90
N ASN A 94 2.92 22.10 -2.78
CA ASN A 94 3.20 20.96 -3.66
C ASN A 94 2.33 19.74 -3.34
N ASP A 95 2.01 18.95 -4.37
CA ASP A 95 1.29 17.68 -4.25
C ASP A 95 2.14 16.63 -3.52
N VAL A 96 1.50 15.73 -2.76
CA VAL A 96 2.17 14.60 -2.09
C VAL A 96 1.44 13.30 -2.35
N THR A 97 2.18 12.26 -2.72
CA THR A 97 1.68 10.88 -2.81
C THR A 97 2.33 10.01 -1.74
N LEU A 98 1.56 9.04 -1.23
CA LEU A 98 2.08 8.03 -0.31
C LEU A 98 2.44 6.78 -1.11
N VAL A 99 3.72 6.47 -1.14
CA VAL A 99 4.24 5.23 -1.73
C VAL A 99 3.96 4.11 -0.74
N ASN A 100 2.87 3.40 -1.01
CA ASN A 100 2.53 2.09 -0.47
C ASN A 100 2.09 1.23 -1.66
N TRP A 101 3.06 0.88 -2.49
CA TRP A 101 2.86 0.23 -3.78
C TRP A 101 3.54 -1.14 -3.80
N PRO A 102 3.08 -2.08 -4.65
CA PRO A 102 3.62 -3.45 -4.66
C PRO A 102 5.14 -3.55 -4.93
N GLN A 103 5.73 -2.54 -5.56
CA GLN A 103 7.18 -2.49 -5.81
C GLN A 103 8.02 -2.43 -4.53
N ILE A 104 7.45 -1.95 -3.42
CA ILE A 104 8.16 -1.83 -2.13
C ILE A 104 7.63 -2.80 -1.06
N ASP A 105 6.84 -3.79 -1.48
CA ASP A 105 6.49 -4.93 -0.63
C ASP A 105 7.72 -5.83 -0.47
N TYR A 106 8.18 -5.96 0.77
CA TYR A 106 9.33 -6.77 1.16
C TYR A 106 8.90 -8.12 1.69
N TRP A 107 9.41 -9.18 1.06
CA TRP A 107 9.02 -10.57 1.35
C TRP A 107 10.19 -11.55 1.41
N LEU A 108 11.44 -11.05 1.43
CA LEU A 108 12.62 -11.93 1.43
C LEU A 108 12.92 -12.57 2.77
N SER A 109 12.36 -12.03 3.86
CA SER A 109 12.49 -12.64 5.18
C SER A 109 11.27 -12.31 6.06
N PRO A 110 10.88 -13.22 6.96
CA PRO A 110 9.89 -12.92 7.99
C PRO A 110 10.40 -11.86 8.98
N VAL A 111 9.47 -11.18 9.64
CA VAL A 111 9.76 -10.21 10.71
C VAL A 111 9.04 -10.52 12.03
N THR A 112 8.27 -11.61 12.03
CA THR A 112 7.48 -12.09 13.15
C THR A 112 7.90 -13.52 13.48
N GLY A 113 7.98 -13.89 14.76
CA GLY A 113 8.37 -15.26 15.16
C GLY A 113 9.84 -15.62 14.91
N VAL A 114 10.69 -14.62 14.70
CA VAL A 114 12.15 -14.77 14.48
C VAL A 114 12.94 -14.08 15.59
N SER A 115 14.26 -14.28 15.62
CA SER A 115 15.15 -13.58 16.56
C SER A 115 15.11 -12.05 16.36
N THR A 116 15.60 -11.32 17.36
CA THR A 116 15.65 -9.85 17.31
C THR A 116 16.56 -9.37 16.17
N GLU A 117 17.66 -10.10 15.95
CA GLU A 117 18.67 -9.85 14.93
C GLU A 117 18.13 -10.09 13.51
N GLU A 118 17.43 -11.20 13.29
CA GLU A 118 16.78 -11.51 12.01
C GLU A 118 15.69 -10.48 11.70
N ARG A 119 14.87 -10.14 12.71
CA ARG A 119 13.85 -9.10 12.58
C ARG A 119 14.47 -7.76 12.20
N ALA A 120 15.53 -7.33 12.89
CA ALA A 120 16.22 -6.08 12.60
C ALA A 120 16.77 -6.07 11.17
N THR A 121 17.33 -7.19 10.71
CA THR A 121 17.84 -7.35 9.34
C THR A 121 16.72 -7.26 8.30
N GLY A 122 15.60 -7.96 8.49
CA GLY A 122 14.44 -7.90 7.58
C GLY A 122 13.87 -6.48 7.50
N LEU A 123 13.75 -5.81 8.63
CA LEU A 123 13.31 -4.41 8.72
C LEU A 123 14.27 -3.45 7.99
N ALA A 124 15.58 -3.61 8.18
CA ALA A 124 16.59 -2.80 7.49
C ALA A 124 16.54 -3.02 5.98
N ARG A 125 16.37 -4.26 5.52
CA ARG A 125 16.25 -4.59 4.09
C ARG A 125 14.95 -4.07 3.48
N ALA A 126 13.84 -4.07 4.21
CA ALA A 126 12.59 -3.46 3.76
C ALA A 126 12.76 -1.94 3.59
N ARG A 127 13.44 -1.27 4.53
CA ARG A 127 13.76 0.17 4.44
C ARG A 127 14.67 0.47 3.24
N ASP A 128 15.69 -0.37 3.01
CA ASP A 128 16.62 -0.25 1.89
C ASP A 128 15.95 -0.50 0.53
N LEU A 129 14.97 -1.41 0.44
CA LEU A 129 14.13 -1.58 -0.75
C LEU A 129 13.36 -0.30 -1.08
N THR A 130 12.68 0.30 -0.09
CA THR A 130 11.95 1.55 -0.29
C THR A 130 12.87 2.67 -0.77
N ARG A 131 14.03 2.85 -0.12
CA ARG A 131 15.01 3.85 -0.55
C ARG A 131 15.54 3.56 -1.97
N SER A 132 15.77 2.29 -2.30
CA SER A 132 16.21 1.87 -3.64
C SER A 132 15.16 2.15 -4.71
N PHE A 133 13.88 2.00 -4.38
CA PHE A 133 12.79 2.37 -5.27
C PHE A 133 12.71 3.89 -5.46
N VAL A 134 12.88 4.69 -4.41
CA VAL A 134 12.95 6.17 -4.53
C VAL A 134 14.13 6.60 -5.41
N TYR A 135 15.32 6.06 -5.17
CA TYR A 135 16.49 6.37 -5.99
C TYR A 135 16.27 5.98 -7.47
N TRP A 136 15.67 4.81 -7.73
CA TRP A 136 15.29 4.39 -9.08
C TRP A 136 14.27 5.35 -9.71
N LEU A 137 13.26 5.79 -8.96
CA LEU A 137 12.31 6.81 -9.42
C LEU A 137 13.05 8.07 -9.87
N GLN A 138 14.02 8.54 -9.08
CA GLN A 138 14.72 9.78 -9.35
C GLN A 138 15.69 9.70 -10.54
N THR A 139 16.28 8.53 -10.80
CA THR A 139 17.41 8.40 -11.73
C THR A 139 17.13 7.58 -12.99
N GLU A 140 16.35 6.51 -12.90
CA GLU A 140 16.29 5.46 -13.93
C GLU A 140 14.87 5.11 -14.40
N ALA A 141 13.85 5.54 -13.67
CA ALA A 141 12.47 5.20 -13.98
C ALA A 141 12.03 5.74 -15.35
N PRO A 142 11.56 4.87 -16.28
CA PRO A 142 11.18 5.30 -17.64
C PRO A 142 10.01 6.27 -17.63
N ARG A 143 10.10 7.36 -18.40
CA ARG A 143 9.04 8.38 -18.50
C ARG A 143 8.17 8.18 -19.75
N PRO A 144 6.87 8.52 -19.71
CA PRO A 144 5.97 8.38 -20.88
C PRO A 144 6.44 9.12 -22.14
N GLY A 145 7.04 10.31 -22.00
CA GLY A 145 7.54 11.13 -23.11
C GLY A 145 9.00 10.85 -23.51
N GLY A 146 9.61 9.78 -23.00
CA GLY A 146 11.03 9.47 -23.21
C GLY A 146 11.95 10.00 -22.10
N GLY A 147 13.16 9.44 -22.08
CA GLY A 147 14.13 9.63 -21.00
C GLY A 147 13.79 8.85 -19.72
N ALA A 148 14.55 9.14 -18.67
CA ALA A 148 14.49 8.43 -17.39
C ALA A 148 14.60 9.41 -16.22
N GLY A 149 14.05 9.00 -15.08
CA GLY A 149 14.23 9.68 -13.81
C GLY A 149 13.28 10.85 -13.56
N TYR A 150 12.91 10.98 -12.29
CA TYR A 150 12.08 12.03 -11.72
C TYR A 150 12.83 12.72 -10.57
N PRO A 151 13.89 13.50 -10.86
CA PRO A 151 14.72 14.13 -9.82
C PRO A 151 13.92 15.12 -8.95
N MET A 152 12.81 15.64 -9.47
CA MET A 152 11.89 16.54 -8.76
C MET A 152 11.09 15.89 -7.62
N LEU A 153 11.18 14.57 -7.43
CA LEU A 153 10.49 13.88 -6.35
C LEU A 153 11.27 13.99 -5.05
N ARG A 154 10.70 14.68 -4.06
CA ARG A 154 11.32 14.91 -2.76
C ARG A 154 10.73 13.96 -1.71
N PRO A 155 11.53 13.13 -1.02
CA PRO A 155 11.09 12.48 0.21
C PRO A 155 10.57 13.53 1.19
N CYS A 156 9.30 13.41 1.57
CA CYS A 156 8.59 14.42 2.35
C CYS A 156 8.25 13.87 3.73
N GLY A 157 8.95 14.37 4.74
CA GLY A 157 8.82 13.95 6.12
C GLY A 157 7.55 14.42 6.82
N ASP A 158 7.08 15.63 6.50
CA ASP A 158 6.03 16.33 7.25
C ASP A 158 4.76 15.50 7.47
N PRO A 159 4.21 14.78 6.45
CA PRO A 159 3.01 13.97 6.65
C PRO A 159 3.22 12.73 7.52
N LEU A 160 4.47 12.30 7.71
CA LEU A 160 4.85 11.07 8.42
C LEU A 160 5.54 11.35 9.77
N GLY A 161 5.89 12.61 10.05
CA GLY A 161 6.60 13.00 11.27
C GLY A 161 8.03 12.49 11.33
N THR A 162 8.70 12.28 10.18
CA THR A 162 10.08 11.77 10.10
C THR A 162 10.97 12.70 9.28
N THR A 163 12.29 12.60 9.43
CA THR A 163 13.23 13.48 8.71
C THR A 163 13.65 12.95 7.35
N ASP A 164 13.49 11.65 7.10
CA ASP A 164 13.94 11.00 5.87
C ASP A 164 12.79 10.64 4.90
N GLY A 165 11.57 11.09 5.23
CA GLY A 165 10.38 10.89 4.40
C GLY A 165 9.77 9.49 4.47
N LEU A 166 10.38 8.55 5.21
CA LEU A 166 9.84 7.21 5.42
C LEU A 166 8.91 7.19 6.63
N ALA A 167 7.94 6.28 6.68
CA ALA A 167 7.09 6.11 7.85
C ALA A 167 7.91 5.76 9.10
N ALA A 168 7.42 6.13 10.29
CA ALA A 168 8.13 5.82 11.55
C ALA A 168 8.28 4.30 11.80
N ALA A 169 7.37 3.49 11.25
CA ALA A 169 7.36 2.04 11.36
C ALA A 169 6.85 1.41 10.04
N PRO A 170 7.20 0.15 9.76
CA PRO A 170 6.67 -0.56 8.60
C PRO A 170 5.16 -0.83 8.75
N TYR A 171 4.46 -0.80 7.63
CA TYR A 171 3.12 -1.34 7.48
C TYR A 171 3.19 -2.88 7.42
N ILE A 172 2.69 -3.52 8.46
CA ILE A 172 2.68 -4.99 8.62
C ILE A 172 1.23 -5.47 8.52
N ARG A 173 0.94 -6.34 7.54
CA ARG A 173 -0.39 -6.93 7.28
C ARG A 173 -0.48 -8.35 7.82
N GLU A 174 0.14 -8.58 8.98
CA GLU A 174 0.21 -9.88 9.64
C GLU A 174 -0.43 -9.74 11.02
N ALA A 175 -1.37 -10.63 11.34
CA ALA A 175 -1.92 -10.69 12.69
C ALA A 175 -0.86 -11.21 13.66
N ARG A 176 -0.96 -10.81 14.94
CA ARG A 176 -0.21 -11.52 15.97
C ARG A 176 -0.68 -12.97 15.99
N ARG A 177 0.26 -13.90 16.09
CA ARG A 177 -0.03 -15.33 16.24
C ARG A 177 -0.49 -15.61 17.66
N ILE A 178 -1.74 -15.25 17.92
CA ILE A 178 -2.41 -15.42 19.20
C ILE A 178 -3.06 -16.80 19.25
N ARG A 179 -3.17 -17.37 20.46
CA ARG A 179 -4.17 -18.42 20.71
C ARG A 179 -5.53 -17.74 20.80
N ALA A 180 -6.22 -17.66 19.67
CA ALA A 180 -7.56 -17.10 19.61
C ALA A 180 -8.57 -18.06 20.22
N GLU A 181 -9.63 -17.53 20.85
CA GLU A 181 -10.79 -18.33 21.27
C GLU A 181 -11.46 -18.99 20.05
N ARG A 182 -11.50 -18.27 18.92
CA ARG A 182 -11.95 -18.77 17.62
C ARG A 182 -10.94 -18.44 16.53
N THR A 183 -10.49 -19.45 15.80
CA THR A 183 -9.67 -19.27 14.60
C THR A 183 -10.57 -19.02 13.38
N VAL A 184 -10.38 -17.88 12.71
CA VAL A 184 -10.99 -17.63 11.39
C VAL A 184 -10.21 -18.45 10.36
N LEU A 185 -10.93 -19.29 9.62
CA LEU A 185 -10.38 -20.12 8.55
C LEU A 185 -10.78 -19.54 7.19
N GLU A 186 -10.09 -19.92 6.13
CA GLU A 186 -10.44 -19.49 4.77
C GLU A 186 -11.89 -19.84 4.40
N GLN A 187 -12.40 -20.96 4.91
CA GLN A 187 -13.79 -21.40 4.73
C GLN A 187 -14.82 -20.45 5.35
N HIS A 188 -14.42 -19.62 6.32
CA HIS A 188 -15.30 -18.57 6.86
C HIS A 188 -15.30 -17.31 5.98
N VAL A 189 -14.31 -17.13 5.10
CA VAL A 189 -14.14 -15.90 4.29
C VAL A 189 -14.56 -16.12 2.84
N GLY A 190 -14.11 -17.21 2.22
CA GLY A 190 -14.34 -17.50 0.81
C GLY A 190 -15.80 -17.86 0.50
N VAL A 191 -16.43 -17.11 -0.40
CA VAL A 191 -17.82 -17.36 -0.84
C VAL A 191 -17.98 -18.76 -1.43
N ASP A 192 -17.03 -19.19 -2.26
CA ASP A 192 -17.05 -20.53 -2.88
C ASP A 192 -16.97 -21.66 -1.84
N ALA A 193 -16.33 -21.40 -0.70
CA ALA A 193 -16.25 -22.34 0.41
C ALA A 193 -17.53 -22.37 1.28
N ARG A 194 -18.50 -21.49 1.00
CA ARG A 194 -19.75 -21.33 1.76
C ARG A 194 -20.98 -21.48 0.85
N PRO A 195 -21.37 -22.72 0.47
CA PRO A 195 -22.52 -22.96 -0.37
C PRO A 195 -23.80 -22.31 0.19
N GLY A 196 -24.47 -21.50 -0.64
CA GLY A 196 -25.70 -20.80 -0.25
C GLY A 196 -25.50 -19.47 0.49
N ALA A 197 -24.25 -19.06 0.75
CA ALA A 197 -23.92 -17.72 1.25
C ALA A 197 -23.50 -16.79 0.10
N ASP A 198 -23.72 -15.48 0.27
CA ASP A 198 -23.33 -14.43 -0.67
C ASP A 198 -22.16 -13.55 -0.15
N GLY A 199 -21.52 -13.98 0.94
CA GLY A 199 -20.42 -13.25 1.59
C GLY A 199 -19.66 -14.08 2.61
N ALA A 200 -18.76 -13.42 3.36
CA ALA A 200 -18.05 -14.00 4.49
C ALA A 200 -18.99 -14.27 5.68
N GLU A 201 -18.57 -15.14 6.59
CA GLU A 201 -19.30 -15.41 7.82
C GLU A 201 -19.34 -14.17 8.70
N GLN A 202 -20.53 -13.81 9.19
CA GLN A 202 -20.66 -12.72 10.14
C GLN A 202 -20.06 -13.14 11.48
N CYS A 203 -18.94 -12.54 11.84
CA CYS A 203 -18.39 -12.63 13.19
C CYS A 203 -18.92 -11.44 14.01
N LEU A 204 -19.54 -11.73 15.16
CA LEU A 204 -20.22 -10.74 16.00
C LEU A 204 -19.24 -9.73 16.64
N ASP A 205 -17.98 -10.13 16.78
CA ASP A 205 -16.89 -9.28 17.24
C ASP A 205 -15.89 -9.04 16.11
N ASN A 206 -15.29 -7.85 16.11
CA ASN A 206 -14.29 -7.42 15.11
C ASN A 206 -13.01 -8.26 15.21
N ALA A 207 -13.05 -9.52 14.78
CA ALA A 207 -11.87 -10.22 14.30
C ALA A 207 -11.45 -9.48 13.02
N ALA A 208 -10.27 -8.87 13.02
CA ALA A 208 -9.84 -7.94 11.99
C ALA A 208 -9.94 -8.52 10.56
N LEU A 209 -11.06 -8.29 9.89
CA LEU A 209 -11.24 -8.43 8.45
C LEU A 209 -10.86 -7.08 7.84
N VAL A 210 -9.57 -6.91 7.54
CA VAL A 210 -9.07 -5.67 6.93
C VAL A 210 -9.28 -5.72 5.42
N HIS A 211 -10.36 -5.08 4.96
CA HIS A 211 -10.38 -4.49 3.61
C HIS A 211 -9.68 -3.12 3.67
N GLY A 212 -8.55 -3.01 2.97
CA GLY A 212 -7.55 -1.97 3.21
C GLY A 212 -7.96 -0.53 2.90
N ALA A 213 -7.58 0.38 3.81
CA ALA A 213 -7.09 1.73 3.50
C ALA A 213 -6.16 2.17 4.64
N VAL A 214 -5.03 2.79 4.28
CA VAL A 214 -4.09 3.40 5.24
C VAL A 214 -4.74 4.65 5.81
N ALA A 215 -4.89 4.73 7.13
CA ALA A 215 -5.43 5.90 7.81
C ALA A 215 -4.37 7.03 7.87
N LEU A 216 -4.67 8.17 7.25
CA LEU A 216 -4.01 9.45 7.52
C LEU A 216 -4.79 10.14 8.63
N ARG A 217 -4.23 10.16 9.84
CA ARG A 217 -4.95 10.59 11.03
C ARG A 217 -5.10 12.11 11.16
N ASP A 218 -4.25 12.91 10.51
CA ASP A 218 -4.13 14.33 10.90
C ASP A 218 -4.62 15.36 9.88
N LEU A 219 -5.06 14.96 8.67
CA LEU A 219 -5.52 15.91 7.66
C LEU A 219 -7.02 16.26 7.77
N VAL A 220 -7.83 15.37 8.37
CA VAL A 220 -9.29 15.49 8.37
C VAL A 220 -9.80 16.43 9.46
N GLU A 221 -9.12 16.50 10.61
CA GLU A 221 -9.60 17.30 11.75
C GLU A 221 -9.42 18.82 11.55
N ARG A 222 -8.56 19.26 10.61
CA ARG A 222 -8.29 20.69 10.41
C ARG A 222 -9.10 21.37 9.31
N GLN A 223 -9.81 20.64 8.43
CA GLN A 223 -10.37 21.26 7.22
C GLN A 223 -11.90 21.32 7.11
N GLY A 224 -12.68 20.75 8.05
CA GLY A 224 -14.14 20.99 8.10
C GLY A 224 -14.92 20.72 6.80
N GLN A 225 -14.38 19.93 5.87
CA GLN A 225 -14.97 19.68 4.55
C GLN A 225 -15.64 18.31 4.49
N VAL A 226 -16.97 18.32 4.41
CA VAL A 226 -17.78 17.14 4.13
C VAL A 226 -17.78 16.89 2.61
N PHE A 227 -16.97 15.93 2.14
CA PHE A 227 -17.01 15.49 0.74
C PHE A 227 -18.21 14.56 0.48
N LYS A 228 -19.16 15.01 -0.35
CA LYS A 228 -20.34 14.24 -0.79
C LYS A 228 -20.02 13.51 -2.10
N TRP A 229 -19.83 12.20 -2.06
CA TRP A 229 -19.57 11.38 -3.25
C TRP A 229 -20.88 10.96 -3.96
N ARG A 230 -21.01 11.24 -5.27
CA ARG A 230 -22.14 10.81 -6.11
C ARG A 230 -21.90 9.40 -6.70
N LYS A 231 -22.84 8.47 -6.48
CA LYS A 231 -22.91 7.18 -7.18
C LYS A 231 -23.35 7.39 -8.65
N ARG A 232 -22.60 6.89 -9.63
CA ARG A 232 -23.10 6.70 -11.01
C ARG A 232 -23.68 5.29 -11.15
N ARG A 233 -24.90 5.17 -11.66
CA ARG A 233 -25.52 3.88 -12.05
C ARG A 233 -25.25 3.63 -13.54
N PHE A 234 -24.77 2.44 -13.88
CA PHE A 234 -24.79 1.93 -15.26
C PHE A 234 -25.91 0.90 -15.40
N ARG A 235 -26.70 0.99 -16.48
CA ARG A 235 -27.67 -0.04 -16.87
C ARG A 235 -27.04 -0.91 -17.96
N SER A 236 -26.94 -2.22 -17.75
CA SER A 236 -26.72 -3.17 -18.84
C SER A 236 -28.07 -3.59 -19.44
N GLY A 237 -28.11 -3.77 -20.76
CA GLY A 237 -29.32 -4.00 -21.58
C GLY A 237 -30.03 -5.35 -21.40
N THR A 238 -29.82 -6.05 -20.28
CA THR A 238 -30.41 -7.36 -20.00
C THR A 238 -31.16 -7.40 -18.68
N GLY A 239 -31.90 -6.33 -18.33
CA GLY A 239 -32.94 -6.35 -17.29
C GLY A 239 -32.56 -6.76 -15.85
N ARG A 240 -31.32 -7.19 -15.60
CA ARG A 240 -30.78 -7.59 -14.29
C ARG A 240 -29.80 -6.52 -13.84
N THR A 241 -30.16 -5.83 -12.77
CA THR A 241 -29.29 -4.93 -12.03
C THR A 241 -28.16 -5.75 -11.41
N ARG A 242 -26.93 -5.69 -11.95
CA ARG A 242 -25.73 -6.12 -11.25
C ARG A 242 -25.15 -4.95 -10.47
N THR A 243 -25.15 -5.07 -9.15
CA THR A 243 -24.43 -4.16 -8.27
C THR A 243 -22.96 -4.61 -8.25
N HIS A 244 -22.10 -3.96 -9.04
CA HIS A 244 -20.66 -4.08 -8.85
C HIS A 244 -20.23 -3.07 -7.79
N LEU A 245 -19.77 -3.56 -6.64
CA LEU A 245 -19.18 -2.76 -5.57
C LEU A 245 -17.74 -2.42 -5.97
N SER A 246 -17.51 -1.16 -6.35
CA SER A 246 -16.18 -0.59 -6.47
C SER A 246 -15.79 0.13 -5.17
N SER A 247 -14.61 -0.24 -4.67
CA SER A 247 -13.83 0.38 -3.59
C SER A 247 -14.35 0.22 -2.14
N PRO A 248 -13.52 -0.32 -1.20
CA PRO A 248 -13.87 -0.41 0.20
C PRO A 248 -13.64 0.93 0.94
N CYS A 249 -14.51 1.20 1.92
CA CYS A 249 -14.52 2.38 2.78
C CYS A 249 -14.19 1.94 4.22
N VAL A 250 -13.35 2.67 4.94
CA VAL A 250 -13.08 2.45 6.38
C VAL A 250 -13.70 3.59 7.18
N VAL A 251 -14.48 3.24 8.21
CA VAL A 251 -14.88 4.14 9.30
C VAL A 251 -14.24 3.59 10.56
N ALA A 252 -13.34 4.34 11.19
CA ALA A 252 -12.78 4.03 12.49
C ALA A 252 -13.49 4.88 13.56
N TYR A 253 -13.99 4.26 14.63
CA TYR A 253 -14.43 4.97 15.83
C TYR A 253 -13.27 5.07 16.84
N PRO A 254 -13.20 6.13 17.66
CA PRO A 254 -12.17 6.29 18.68
C PRO A 254 -12.36 5.28 19.82
N ILE A 255 -11.28 4.59 20.19
CA ILE A 255 -11.18 3.84 21.44
C ILE A 255 -11.21 4.86 22.58
N SER A 256 -12.38 5.09 23.15
CA SER A 256 -12.55 5.77 24.43
C SER A 256 -13.53 4.96 25.26
N ARG A 257 -12.98 4.04 26.06
CA ARG A 257 -13.48 3.49 27.33
C ARG A 257 -12.79 2.14 27.60
N LEU A 258 -11.56 2.23 28.10
CA LEU A 258 -10.95 1.23 28.98
C LEU A 258 -10.44 2.01 30.20
N ALA A 259 -11.38 2.54 30.96
CA ALA A 259 -11.19 3.03 32.31
C ALA A 259 -12.53 2.76 33.00
N ASP A 260 -12.61 1.59 33.62
CA ASP A 260 -13.50 1.20 34.73
C ASP A 260 -13.67 -0.32 34.71
N MET A 261 -12.63 -1.03 35.15
CA MET A 261 -12.74 -2.30 35.88
C MET A 261 -11.44 -2.46 36.68
N ALA A 262 -11.50 -2.00 37.93
CA ALA A 262 -10.68 -2.50 39.03
C ALA A 262 -11.35 -3.77 39.59
#